data_AF-A0A952MBH3-F1
#
_entry.id   AF-A0A952MBH3-F1
#
_cell.length_a   1.000
_cell.length_b   1.000
_cell.length_c   1.000
_cell.angle_alpha   90.00
_cell.angle_beta   90.00
_cell.angle_gamma   90.00
#
_symmetry.space_group_name_H-M   'P 1'
#
loop_
_entity.id
_entity.type
_entity.pdbx_description
1 polymer ?
#
loop_
_entity_poly.entity_id
_entity_poly.type
_entity_poly.pdbx_seq_one_letter_code
_entity_poly.pdbx_strand_id
1 'polypeptide(L)'
;MKIKFVFTVALLLLFGAGHAQVMNRLKQRVENKAEQKAGQEIDKLFSGKNKNQTGQGNQGNGNNGAAGGGTNGGGNNPANNGGGLISTPPDVKQNLIEAEAAYKKNSYGEARYAVQQAMLGVELEIGNKVLKSLPETVAGLSKETEADQVTSTGWGWAGLTIHREYSTKTKEFRVTIANNSVWMAGVNAYLASGGYAQQTNGQQNWKQTKVKGYRAIIEYNESSGYKLSVPLGQSSLIVFEGVSFASETDMMHAAETFNLDGIKKELGEQ
;
A
#
# COMPACT_ATOMS: atom_id res chain seq x y z
N MET A 1 -65.33 -23.39 -3.90
CA MET A 1 -65.04 -24.18 -5.11
C MET A 1 -64.64 -23.20 -6.22
N LYS A 2 -63.35 -23.23 -6.61
CA LYS A 2 -62.63 -22.73 -7.81
C LYS A 2 -63.19 -21.54 -8.64
N ILE A 3 -62.33 -20.52 -8.86
CA ILE A 3 -61.81 -19.93 -10.14
C ILE A 3 -60.86 -18.77 -9.72
N LYS A 4 -59.53 -18.96 -9.63
CA LYS A 4 -58.43 -18.91 -10.62
C LYS A 4 -57.98 -17.50 -11.09
N PHE A 5 -56.83 -17.08 -10.55
CA PHE A 5 -55.64 -16.50 -11.23
C PHE A 5 -55.84 -15.55 -12.41
N VAL A 6 -55.74 -14.23 -12.17
CA VAL A 6 -55.14 -13.24 -13.09
C VAL A 6 -54.64 -12.04 -12.26
N PHE A 7 -53.42 -12.11 -11.72
CA PHE A 7 -52.68 -10.93 -11.22
C PHE A 7 -51.17 -11.20 -11.29
N THR A 8 -50.71 -11.56 -12.48
CA THR A 8 -49.30 -11.66 -12.82
C THR A 8 -49.20 -11.19 -14.26
N VAL A 9 -48.17 -10.42 -14.61
CA VAL A 9 -47.92 -9.77 -15.92
C VAL A 9 -48.39 -8.31 -16.06
N ALA A 10 -48.17 -7.46 -15.06
CA ALA A 10 -48.19 -5.99 -15.27
C ALA A 10 -47.14 -5.21 -14.44
N LEU A 11 -46.01 -5.85 -14.11
CA LEU A 11 -44.85 -5.17 -13.50
C LEU A 11 -43.52 -5.73 -14.04
N LEU A 12 -43.44 -5.94 -15.35
CA LEU A 12 -42.26 -6.54 -16.00
C LEU A 12 -41.81 -5.84 -17.29
N LEU A 13 -42.20 -4.57 -17.51
CA LEU A 13 -41.82 -3.85 -18.74
C LEU A 13 -41.49 -2.36 -18.53
N LEU A 14 -40.69 -2.01 -17.50
CA LEU A 14 -40.07 -0.67 -17.40
C LEU A 14 -38.63 -0.66 -16.83
N PHE A 15 -37.87 -1.75 -16.93
CA PHE A 15 -36.43 -1.73 -16.63
C PHE A 15 -35.61 -1.54 -17.91
N GLY A 16 -35.69 -0.34 -18.49
CA GLY A 16 -34.85 0.10 -19.60
C GLY A 16 -33.49 0.63 -19.11
N ALA A 17 -32.41 0.05 -19.62
CA ALA A 17 -31.07 0.58 -19.93
C ALA A 17 -30.31 1.57 -19.00
N GLY A 18 -30.82 1.97 -17.82
CA GLY A 18 -30.17 2.95 -16.95
C GLY A 18 -29.25 2.39 -15.85
N HIS A 19 -29.38 1.10 -15.52
CA HIS A 19 -28.71 0.51 -14.35
C HIS A 19 -27.21 0.25 -14.56
N ALA A 20 -26.77 -0.10 -15.78
CA ALA A 20 -25.35 -0.37 -16.04
C ALA A 20 -24.50 0.91 -15.96
N GLN A 21 -25.05 2.05 -16.39
CA GLN A 21 -24.32 3.32 -16.45
C GLN A 21 -24.22 4.00 -15.09
N VAL A 22 -25.27 3.89 -14.25
CA VAL A 22 -25.23 4.37 -12.86
C VAL A 22 -24.34 3.49 -11.98
N MET A 23 -24.37 2.16 -12.18
CA MET A 23 -23.48 1.24 -11.48
C MET A 23 -22.01 1.44 -11.86
N ASN A 24 -21.69 1.67 -13.15
CA ASN A 24 -20.32 1.97 -13.58
C ASN A 24 -19.83 3.33 -13.06
N ARG A 25 -20.69 4.35 -13.03
CA ARG A 25 -20.34 5.65 -12.42
C ARG A 25 -20.17 5.57 -10.91
N LEU A 26 -20.93 4.71 -10.23
CA LEU A 26 -20.81 4.47 -8.80
C LEU A 26 -19.53 3.68 -8.48
N LYS A 27 -19.22 2.63 -9.25
CA LYS A 27 -17.95 1.90 -9.16
C LYS A 27 -16.75 2.81 -9.40
N GLN A 28 -16.73 3.57 -10.49
CA GLN A 28 -15.65 4.54 -10.78
C GLN A 28 -15.50 5.58 -9.67
N ARG A 29 -16.58 6.08 -9.05
CA ARG A 29 -16.49 7.04 -7.94
C ARG A 29 -16.02 6.41 -6.63
N VAL A 30 -16.31 5.13 -6.39
CA VAL A 30 -15.87 4.40 -5.19
C VAL A 30 -14.42 3.97 -5.34
N GLU A 31 -14.02 3.44 -6.50
CA GLU A 31 -12.64 3.09 -6.85
C GLU A 31 -11.74 4.33 -6.80
N ASN A 32 -12.11 5.42 -7.49
CA ASN A 32 -11.30 6.64 -7.46
C ASN A 32 -11.17 7.24 -6.06
N LYS A 33 -12.19 7.13 -5.19
CA LYS A 33 -12.11 7.63 -3.80
C LYS A 33 -11.37 6.69 -2.87
N ALA A 34 -11.48 5.37 -3.07
CA ALA A 34 -10.79 4.37 -2.26
C ALA A 34 -9.29 4.36 -2.61
N GLU A 35 -8.95 4.41 -3.89
CA GLU A 35 -7.56 4.49 -4.38
C GLU A 35 -6.91 5.82 -4.04
N GLN A 36 -7.60 6.96 -4.19
CA GLN A 36 -7.06 8.25 -3.77
C GLN A 36 -6.87 8.34 -2.26
N LYS A 37 -7.78 7.78 -1.44
CA LYS A 37 -7.60 7.77 0.01
C LYS A 37 -6.51 6.80 0.44
N ALA A 38 -6.44 5.60 -0.13
CA ALA A 38 -5.37 4.66 0.15
C ALA A 38 -4.01 5.24 -0.26
N GLY A 39 -3.91 5.81 -1.47
CA GLY A 39 -2.71 6.48 -1.97
C GLY A 39 -2.33 7.70 -1.14
N GLN A 40 -3.28 8.54 -0.72
CA GLN A 40 -3.00 9.70 0.14
C GLN A 40 -2.55 9.31 1.56
N GLU A 41 -3.09 8.24 2.13
CA GLU A 41 -2.65 7.76 3.46
C GLU A 41 -1.28 7.06 3.37
N ILE A 42 -1.00 6.34 2.28
CA ILE A 42 0.32 5.78 1.96
C ILE A 42 1.34 6.91 1.75
N ASP A 43 1.05 7.89 0.90
CA ASP A 43 1.93 9.05 0.70
C ASP A 43 2.15 9.84 1.99
N LYS A 44 1.16 9.97 2.88
CA LYS A 44 1.36 10.57 4.21
C LYS A 44 2.27 9.74 5.11
N LEU A 45 2.18 8.42 5.04
CA LEU A 45 3.04 7.50 5.79
C LEU A 45 4.50 7.55 5.29
N PHE A 46 4.72 7.76 3.99
CA PHE A 46 6.07 7.77 3.39
C PHE A 46 6.69 9.18 3.19
N SER A 47 5.90 10.25 3.06
CA SER A 47 6.39 11.63 2.90
C SER A 47 6.87 12.30 4.20
N GLY A 48 6.68 11.65 5.34
CA GLY A 48 7.05 12.17 6.67
C GLY A 48 8.56 12.36 6.92
N LYS A 49 9.44 11.91 6.02
CA LYS A 49 10.90 12.05 6.16
C LYS A 49 11.56 13.18 5.37
N ASN A 50 10.84 13.91 4.50
CA ASN A 50 11.43 14.96 3.65
C ASN A 50 10.80 16.36 3.82
N LYS A 51 10.48 16.76 5.06
CA LYS A 51 10.21 18.16 5.40
C LYS A 51 11.18 18.69 6.46
N ASN A 52 12.47 18.67 6.13
CA ASN A 52 13.40 19.64 6.67
C ASN A 52 14.11 20.31 5.50
N GLN A 53 13.58 21.46 5.11
CA GLN A 53 14.17 22.58 4.38
C GLN A 53 13.19 23.12 3.35
N THR A 54 12.50 24.19 3.72
CA THR A 54 12.52 25.51 3.04
C THR A 54 11.29 26.27 3.50
N GLY A 55 11.52 27.47 4.03
CA GLY A 55 10.48 28.29 4.63
C GLY A 55 9.50 28.85 3.60
N GLN A 56 8.24 28.99 4.00
CA GLN A 56 7.37 30.00 3.43
C GLN A 56 6.27 30.35 4.45
N GLY A 57 6.51 31.44 5.17
CA GLY A 57 5.51 32.11 5.99
C GLY A 57 4.53 32.86 5.10
N ASN A 58 3.25 32.65 5.37
CA ASN A 58 2.13 33.17 4.62
C ASN A 58 1.99 34.70 4.77
N GLN A 59 1.59 35.32 3.67
CA GLN A 59 1.38 36.75 3.46
C GLN A 59 0.19 37.26 4.29
N GLY A 60 0.42 38.28 5.12
CA GLY A 60 -0.61 39.00 5.85
C GLY A 60 -0.32 40.50 5.81
N ASN A 61 -1.13 41.22 5.03
CA ASN A 61 -1.05 42.65 4.74
C ASN A 61 -1.52 43.49 5.95
N GLY A 62 -0.77 44.52 6.34
CA GLY A 62 -1.17 45.47 7.40
C GLY A 62 -0.13 46.59 7.58
N ASN A 63 -0.57 47.83 7.39
CA ASN A 63 0.22 49.01 7.09
C ASN A 63 0.68 49.82 8.33
N ASN A 64 1.77 50.59 8.15
CA ASN A 64 2.27 51.77 8.90
C ASN A 64 2.84 51.65 10.32
N GLY A 65 4.12 52.06 10.45
CA GLY A 65 4.47 53.14 11.39
C GLY A 65 5.50 52.86 12.49
N ALA A 66 6.59 53.63 12.42
CA ALA A 66 7.45 54.08 13.52
C ALA A 66 8.55 53.17 14.07
N ALA A 67 9.71 53.81 14.19
CA ALA A 67 10.95 53.32 14.79
C ALA A 67 10.78 52.95 16.26
N GLY A 68 11.45 51.87 16.65
CA GLY A 68 11.65 51.48 18.04
C GLY A 68 12.61 50.30 18.08
N GLY A 69 13.84 50.55 18.52
CA GLY A 69 14.80 49.49 18.82
C GLY A 69 14.23 48.56 19.89
N GLY A 70 13.76 47.39 19.45
CA GLY A 70 13.20 46.34 20.30
C GLY A 70 14.14 45.15 20.29
N THR A 71 14.79 44.94 21.42
CA THR A 71 15.55 43.73 21.76
C THR A 71 14.62 42.52 21.64
N ASN A 72 14.64 41.83 20.51
CA ASN A 72 13.87 40.60 20.34
C ASN A 72 14.54 39.50 21.15
N GLY A 73 13.92 39.19 22.29
CA GLY A 73 14.25 38.06 23.13
C GLY A 73 14.30 36.79 22.30
N GLY A 74 15.52 36.27 22.10
CA GLY A 74 15.73 34.93 21.59
C GLY A 74 15.01 33.96 22.50
N GLY A 75 13.96 33.34 21.99
CA GLY A 75 13.25 32.29 22.70
C GLY A 75 14.24 31.20 23.09
N ASN A 76 14.55 31.13 24.38
CA ASN A 76 15.28 30.03 25.02
C ASN A 76 14.39 28.77 25.02
N ASN A 77 13.98 28.30 23.85
CA ASN A 77 13.43 26.96 23.74
C ASN A 77 14.60 25.99 23.81
N PRO A 78 14.66 25.10 24.83
CA PRO A 78 15.72 24.13 24.92
C PRO A 78 15.74 23.26 23.65
N ALA A 79 16.92 23.07 23.08
CA ALA A 79 17.10 22.16 21.97
C ALA A 79 16.72 20.74 22.41
N ASN A 80 15.90 20.06 21.62
CA ASN A 80 15.53 18.67 21.89
C ASN A 80 16.74 17.77 21.64
N ASN A 81 17.31 17.22 22.71
CA ASN A 81 18.44 16.28 22.67
C ASN A 81 17.99 14.82 22.86
N GLY A 82 16.70 14.52 22.71
CA GLY A 82 16.17 13.16 22.87
C GLY A 82 16.67 12.22 21.76
N GLY A 83 17.05 10.99 22.13
CA GLY A 83 17.56 9.97 21.21
C GLY A 83 16.53 9.29 20.31
N GLY A 84 15.32 9.86 20.18
CA GLY A 84 14.22 9.29 19.41
C GLY A 84 13.50 8.12 20.09
N LEU A 85 12.73 7.37 19.30
CA LEU A 85 11.95 6.21 19.76
C LEU A 85 12.72 4.91 19.47
N ILE A 86 12.62 3.94 20.38
CA ILE A 86 13.11 2.59 20.17
C ILE A 86 12.24 1.92 19.10
N SER A 87 12.88 1.40 18.05
CA SER A 87 12.20 0.79 16.89
C SER A 87 12.36 -0.74 16.84
N THR A 88 12.71 -1.37 17.95
CA THR A 88 12.80 -2.84 18.04
C THR A 88 11.39 -3.44 18.02
N PRO A 89 11.14 -4.51 17.24
CA PRO A 89 9.88 -5.24 17.29
C PRO A 89 9.51 -5.64 18.72
N PRO A 90 8.21 -5.65 19.08
CA PRO A 90 7.76 -6.17 20.37
C PRO A 90 8.20 -7.62 20.57
N ASP A 91 8.57 -7.98 21.80
CA ASP A 91 8.85 -9.38 22.15
C ASP A 91 7.56 -10.19 22.14
N VAL A 92 7.43 -11.05 21.13
CA VAL A 92 6.23 -11.88 20.92
C VAL A 92 5.96 -12.79 22.12
N LYS A 93 7.00 -13.44 22.68
CA LYS A 93 6.82 -14.41 23.76
C LYS A 93 6.38 -13.72 25.04
N GLN A 94 7.02 -12.61 25.37
CA GLN A 94 6.68 -11.82 26.55
C GLN A 94 5.23 -11.32 26.49
N ASN A 95 4.83 -10.75 25.34
CA ASN A 95 3.47 -10.25 25.16
C ASN A 95 2.40 -11.36 25.21
N LEU A 96 2.70 -12.57 24.75
CA LEU A 96 1.79 -13.72 24.90
C LEU A 96 1.63 -14.16 26.36
N ILE A 97 2.71 -14.15 27.15
CA ILE A 97 2.67 -14.46 28.59
C ILE A 97 1.82 -13.41 29.33
N GLU A 98 2.03 -12.12 29.01
CA GLU A 98 1.27 -11.01 29.58
C GLU A 98 -0.21 -11.08 29.23
N ALA A 99 -0.52 -11.40 27.96
CA ALA A 99 -1.90 -11.58 27.51
C ALA A 99 -2.63 -12.68 28.31
N GLU A 100 -1.99 -13.83 28.49
CA GLU A 100 -2.55 -14.95 29.26
C GLU A 100 -2.78 -14.55 30.73
N ALA A 101 -1.80 -13.91 31.35
CA ALA A 101 -1.88 -13.46 32.74
C ALA A 101 -3.00 -12.42 32.95
N ALA A 102 -3.13 -11.45 32.04
CA ALA A 102 -4.18 -10.43 32.06
C ALA A 102 -5.57 -11.05 31.85
N TYR A 103 -5.68 -12.00 30.91
CA TYR A 103 -6.94 -12.70 30.63
C TYR A 103 -7.43 -13.49 31.86
N LYS A 104 -6.55 -14.24 32.53
CA LYS A 104 -6.88 -14.99 33.77
C LYS A 104 -7.38 -14.09 34.90
N LYS A 105 -7.00 -12.80 34.91
CA LYS A 105 -7.46 -11.80 35.88
C LYS A 105 -8.72 -11.05 35.43
N ASN A 106 -9.32 -11.42 34.31
CA ASN A 106 -10.43 -10.71 33.65
C ASN A 106 -10.07 -9.27 33.23
N SER A 107 -8.78 -8.96 33.07
CA SER A 107 -8.29 -7.67 32.57
C SER A 107 -8.26 -7.67 31.04
N TYR A 108 -9.44 -7.64 30.43
CA TYR A 108 -9.57 -7.84 28.98
C TYR A 108 -8.91 -6.74 28.13
N GLY A 109 -8.81 -5.51 28.66
CA GLY A 109 -8.13 -4.42 27.98
C GLY A 109 -6.63 -4.68 27.82
N GLU A 110 -5.98 -5.08 28.92
CA GLU A 110 -4.56 -5.45 28.94
C GLU A 110 -4.31 -6.70 28.10
N ALA A 111 -5.17 -7.71 28.24
CA ALA A 111 -5.08 -8.93 27.44
C ALA A 111 -5.15 -8.63 25.93
N ARG A 112 -6.08 -7.77 25.52
CA ARG A 112 -6.20 -7.35 24.12
C ARG A 112 -4.97 -6.60 23.65
N TYR A 113 -4.48 -5.62 24.43
CA TYR A 113 -3.29 -4.85 24.06
C TYR A 113 -2.06 -5.74 23.89
N ALA A 114 -1.82 -6.65 24.83
CA ALA A 114 -0.69 -7.57 24.77
C ALA A 114 -0.78 -8.51 23.54
N VAL A 115 -1.97 -9.03 23.20
CA VAL A 115 -2.16 -9.79 21.95
C VAL A 115 -1.83 -8.95 20.72
N GLN A 116 -2.24 -7.69 20.68
CA GLN A 116 -1.93 -6.79 19.57
C GLN A 116 -0.42 -6.54 19.42
N GLN A 117 0.29 -6.36 20.55
CA GLN A 117 1.75 -6.23 20.54
C GLN A 117 2.45 -7.52 20.07
N ALA A 118 1.97 -8.68 20.51
CA ALA A 118 2.49 -9.97 20.03
C ALA A 118 2.29 -10.13 18.51
N MET A 119 1.11 -9.78 17.99
CA MET A 119 0.82 -9.83 16.57
C MET A 119 1.72 -8.87 15.77
N LEU A 120 1.89 -7.63 16.24
CA LEU A 120 2.82 -6.67 15.67
C LEU A 120 4.25 -7.22 15.61
N GLY A 121 4.72 -7.86 16.69
CA GLY A 121 6.03 -8.51 16.72
C GLY A 121 6.19 -9.60 15.66
N VAL A 122 5.19 -10.49 15.53
CA VAL A 122 5.19 -11.55 14.51
C VAL A 122 5.21 -10.97 13.09
N GLU A 123 4.40 -9.96 12.80
CA GLU A 123 4.34 -9.32 11.49
C GLU A 123 5.67 -8.66 11.13
N LEU A 124 6.29 -7.95 12.07
CA LEU A 124 7.62 -7.36 11.87
C LEU A 124 8.71 -8.42 11.68
N GLU A 125 8.66 -9.55 12.40
CA GLU A 125 9.58 -10.66 12.19
C GLU A 125 9.46 -11.25 10.79
N ILE A 126 8.23 -11.52 10.33
CA ILE A 126 7.95 -12.00 8.97
C ILE A 126 8.46 -10.99 7.94
N GLY A 127 8.11 -9.71 8.10
CA GLY A 127 8.51 -8.67 7.16
C GLY A 127 10.01 -8.50 7.06
N ASN A 128 10.74 -8.59 8.18
CA ASN A 128 12.20 -8.55 8.18
C ASN A 128 12.83 -9.78 7.51
N LYS A 129 12.24 -10.97 7.67
CA LYS A 129 12.71 -12.18 6.96
C LYS A 129 12.52 -12.04 5.45
N VAL A 130 11.35 -11.59 5.02
CA VAL A 130 11.06 -11.34 3.60
C VAL A 130 12.00 -10.28 3.04
N LEU A 131 12.17 -9.13 3.73
CA LEU A 131 13.08 -8.07 3.32
C LEU A 131 14.52 -8.57 3.14
N LYS A 132 15.01 -9.40 4.07
CA LYS A 132 16.34 -10.02 3.98
C LYS A 132 16.47 -11.01 2.82
N SER A 133 15.36 -11.61 2.38
CA SER A 133 15.34 -12.53 1.26
C SER A 133 15.30 -11.85 -0.11
N LEU A 134 14.97 -10.54 -0.16
CA LEU A 134 14.96 -9.80 -1.42
C LEU A 134 16.40 -9.63 -1.95
N PRO A 135 16.60 -9.60 -3.28
CA PRO A 135 17.91 -9.48 -3.88
C PRO A 135 18.71 -8.27 -3.37
N GLU A 136 20.03 -8.38 -3.38
CA GLU A 136 20.93 -7.24 -3.12
C GLU A 136 21.05 -6.31 -4.33
N THR A 137 20.88 -6.86 -5.53
CA THR A 137 20.91 -6.10 -6.79
C THR A 137 19.82 -6.59 -7.74
N VAL A 138 19.29 -5.68 -8.56
CA VAL A 138 18.27 -5.98 -9.58
C VAL A 138 18.56 -5.13 -10.82
N ALA A 139 18.66 -5.76 -12.00
CA ALA A 139 18.92 -5.05 -13.26
C ALA A 139 20.13 -4.07 -13.21
N GLY A 140 21.17 -4.45 -12.46
CA GLY A 140 22.38 -3.62 -12.25
C GLY A 140 22.23 -2.50 -11.21
N LEU A 141 21.07 -2.36 -10.57
CA LEU A 141 20.81 -1.41 -9.50
C LEU A 141 21.12 -2.04 -8.14
N SER A 142 21.81 -1.32 -7.27
CA SER A 142 22.04 -1.73 -5.88
C SER A 142 20.87 -1.34 -4.99
N LYS A 143 20.63 -2.08 -3.91
CA LYS A 143 19.61 -1.70 -2.93
C LYS A 143 19.99 -0.41 -2.19
N GLU A 144 18.97 0.38 -1.85
CA GLU A 144 19.08 1.55 -0.99
C GLU A 144 18.71 1.17 0.44
N THR A 145 19.72 0.83 1.25
CA THR A 145 19.50 0.27 2.61
C THR A 145 18.78 1.25 3.53
N GLU A 146 18.89 2.56 3.32
CA GLU A 146 18.20 3.57 4.12
C GLU A 146 16.70 3.69 3.78
N ALA A 147 16.30 3.22 2.60
CA ALA A 147 14.91 3.18 2.14
C ALA A 147 14.19 1.89 2.55
N ASP A 148 14.93 0.85 2.95
CA ASP A 148 14.37 -0.41 3.43
C ASP A 148 13.43 -0.16 4.62
N GLN A 149 12.17 -0.60 4.49
CA GLN A 149 11.17 -0.39 5.52
C GLN A 149 10.26 -1.60 5.68
N VAL A 150 10.03 -1.99 6.93
CA VAL A 150 8.99 -2.93 7.32
C VAL A 150 8.03 -2.18 8.22
N THR A 151 6.74 -2.22 7.90
CA THR A 151 5.71 -1.53 8.67
C THR A 151 4.53 -2.45 8.85
N SER A 152 4.08 -2.60 10.10
CA SER A 152 2.79 -3.19 10.41
C SER A 152 1.88 -2.11 10.95
N THR A 153 0.65 -2.05 10.43
CA THR A 153 -0.33 -1.07 10.90
C THR A 153 -1.38 -1.66 11.83
N GLY A 154 -1.36 -2.99 12.06
CA GLY A 154 -2.16 -3.69 13.08
C GLY A 154 -3.69 -3.47 13.03
N TRP A 155 -4.20 -2.70 12.07
CA TRP A 155 -5.58 -2.21 12.03
C TRP A 155 -6.13 -2.17 10.60
N GLY A 156 -7.27 -2.84 10.42
CA GLY A 156 -8.27 -2.51 9.42
C GLY A 156 -8.01 -2.94 7.98
N TRP A 157 -6.82 -2.73 7.41
CA TRP A 157 -6.68 -2.83 5.93
C TRP A 157 -5.31 -3.29 5.40
N ALA A 158 -4.19 -3.07 6.09
CA ALA A 158 -2.88 -3.62 5.70
C ALA A 158 -2.11 -4.10 6.95
N GLY A 159 -2.02 -5.41 7.16
CA GLY A 159 -1.36 -5.97 8.35
C GLY A 159 0.15 -5.73 8.32
N LEU A 160 0.77 -5.94 7.15
CA LEU A 160 2.20 -5.84 6.93
C LEU A 160 2.47 -5.20 5.56
N THR A 161 3.41 -4.25 5.51
CA THR A 161 3.98 -3.67 4.29
C THR A 161 5.50 -3.72 4.37
N ILE A 162 6.14 -4.16 3.29
CA ILE A 162 7.59 -4.27 3.16
C ILE A 162 7.96 -3.48 1.92
N HIS A 163 8.93 -2.59 2.05
CA HIS A 163 9.42 -1.73 1.00
C HIS A 163 10.93 -1.90 0.83
N ARG A 164 11.37 -1.99 -0.43
CA ARG A 164 12.78 -1.87 -0.82
C ARG A 164 12.87 -1.09 -2.13
N GLU A 165 13.87 -0.21 -2.18
CA GLU A 165 14.26 0.52 -3.38
C GLU A 165 15.61 0.04 -3.88
N TYR A 166 15.76 -0.02 -5.21
CA TYR A 166 17.03 -0.15 -5.90
C TYR A 166 17.17 1.02 -6.84
N SER A 167 18.20 1.84 -6.69
CA SER A 167 18.28 3.04 -7.52
C SER A 167 19.70 3.47 -7.87
N THR A 168 19.73 4.39 -8.82
CA THR A 168 20.85 5.21 -9.22
C THR A 168 20.29 6.61 -9.45
N LYS A 169 21.13 7.57 -9.86
CA LYS A 169 20.66 8.93 -10.15
C LYS A 169 19.59 9.04 -11.25
N THR A 170 19.43 8.04 -12.11
CA THR A 170 18.59 8.14 -13.32
C THR A 170 17.59 7.00 -13.50
N LYS A 171 17.73 5.93 -12.71
CA LYS A 171 16.92 4.72 -12.83
C LYS A 171 16.60 4.17 -11.45
N GLU A 172 15.36 3.75 -11.25
CA GLU A 172 14.83 3.29 -9.98
C GLU A 172 13.95 2.06 -10.19
N PHE A 173 14.02 1.12 -9.26
CA PHE A 173 13.14 -0.02 -9.16
C PHE A 173 12.69 -0.17 -7.70
N ARG A 174 11.39 0.00 -7.45
CA ARG A 174 10.79 -0.12 -6.12
C ARG A 174 9.98 -1.39 -6.01
N VAL A 175 10.03 -2.00 -4.83
CA VAL A 175 9.28 -3.20 -4.49
C VAL A 175 8.47 -2.95 -3.25
N THR A 176 7.18 -3.15 -3.36
CA THR A 176 6.24 -3.06 -2.23
C THR A 176 5.49 -4.37 -2.10
N ILE A 177 5.64 -5.03 -0.96
CA ILE A 177 4.92 -6.27 -0.63
C ILE A 177 3.95 -5.93 0.49
N ALA A 178 2.68 -6.29 0.34
CA ALA A 178 1.67 -5.99 1.34
C ALA A 178 0.71 -7.16 1.53
N ASN A 179 0.29 -7.41 2.78
CA ASN A 179 -0.88 -8.24 3.08
C ASN A 179 -2.12 -7.33 3.27
N ASN A 180 -2.75 -6.95 2.17
CA ASN A 180 -3.85 -6.00 2.14
C ASN A 180 -5.02 -6.54 1.32
N SER A 181 -6.12 -6.84 2.01
CA SER A 181 -7.33 -7.40 1.40
C SER A 181 -8.06 -6.43 0.47
N VAL A 182 -7.91 -5.11 0.64
CA VAL A 182 -8.53 -4.08 -0.21
C VAL A 182 -7.78 -3.92 -1.53
N TRP A 183 -6.45 -3.86 -1.46
CA TRP A 183 -5.65 -3.80 -2.68
C TRP A 183 -5.84 -5.09 -3.49
N MET A 184 -5.87 -6.23 -2.80
CA MET A 184 -6.20 -7.52 -3.43
C MET A 184 -7.60 -7.56 -4.03
N ALA A 185 -8.61 -6.95 -3.39
CA ALA A 185 -9.95 -6.86 -3.98
C ALA A 185 -9.95 -6.06 -5.29
N GLY A 186 -9.17 -4.97 -5.38
CA GLY A 186 -8.99 -4.21 -6.62
C GLY A 186 -8.34 -5.04 -7.73
N VAL A 187 -7.23 -5.71 -7.42
CA VAL A 187 -6.53 -6.58 -8.38
C VAL A 187 -7.40 -7.76 -8.81
N ASN A 188 -8.12 -8.40 -7.88
CA ASN A 188 -9.01 -9.51 -8.19
C ASN A 188 -10.23 -9.06 -9.00
N ALA A 189 -10.83 -7.92 -8.67
CA ALA A 189 -11.91 -7.35 -9.46
C ALA A 189 -11.44 -7.07 -10.90
N TYR A 190 -10.22 -6.62 -11.07
CA TYR A 190 -9.63 -6.36 -12.37
C TYR A 190 -9.34 -7.65 -13.17
N LEU A 191 -8.76 -8.65 -12.51
CA LEU A 191 -8.53 -9.97 -13.11
C LEU A 191 -9.85 -10.67 -13.48
N ALA A 192 -10.89 -10.51 -12.66
CA ALA A 192 -12.19 -11.16 -12.83
C ALA A 192 -13.16 -10.42 -13.78
N SER A 193 -13.06 -9.10 -13.88
CA SER A 193 -14.01 -8.27 -14.66
C SER A 193 -13.80 -8.27 -16.18
N GLY A 194 -12.87 -9.10 -16.69
CA GLY A 194 -12.75 -9.34 -18.13
C GLY A 194 -11.69 -8.48 -18.83
N GLY A 195 -10.47 -8.42 -18.27
CA GLY A 195 -9.28 -7.90 -18.96
C GLY A 195 -8.81 -8.72 -20.18
N TYR A 196 -9.73 -9.37 -20.90
CA TYR A 196 -9.53 -9.87 -22.26
C TYR A 196 -9.76 -8.78 -23.32
N ALA A 197 -10.22 -7.59 -22.94
CA ALA A 197 -10.26 -6.44 -23.82
C ALA A 197 -8.83 -5.91 -24.04
N GLN A 198 -8.06 -6.61 -24.87
CA GLN A 198 -6.91 -6.01 -25.51
C GLN A 198 -7.42 -5.21 -26.70
N GLN A 199 -7.35 -3.89 -26.66
CA GLN A 199 -7.69 -3.06 -27.81
C GLN A 199 -6.48 -3.04 -28.75
N THR A 200 -6.61 -3.72 -29.88
CA THR A 200 -5.74 -3.41 -31.03
C THR A 200 -6.10 -1.99 -31.50
N ASN A 201 -5.10 -1.10 -31.57
CA ASN A 201 -5.23 0.30 -32.02
C ASN A 201 -5.88 1.30 -31.02
N GLY A 202 -6.02 0.96 -29.74
CA GLY A 202 -6.34 1.91 -28.66
C GLY A 202 -5.11 2.22 -27.79
N GLN A 203 -5.10 3.33 -27.06
CA GLN A 203 -4.11 3.57 -25.99
C GLN A 203 -4.41 2.64 -24.81
N GLN A 204 -4.02 1.37 -24.95
CA GLN A 204 -4.05 0.42 -23.86
C GLN A 204 -2.73 0.52 -23.09
N ASN A 205 -2.78 1.21 -21.95
CA ASN A 205 -1.65 1.43 -21.08
C ASN A 205 -1.50 0.35 -19.99
N TRP A 206 -2.19 -0.78 -20.14
CA TRP A 206 -2.16 -1.89 -19.20
C TRP A 206 -2.49 -3.22 -19.86
N LYS A 207 -2.00 -4.34 -19.33
CA LYS A 207 -2.43 -5.68 -19.77
C LYS A 207 -2.21 -6.73 -18.68
N GLN A 208 -2.89 -7.86 -18.84
CA GLN A 208 -2.58 -9.06 -18.07
C GLN A 208 -1.31 -9.73 -18.61
N THR A 209 -0.47 -10.22 -17.70
CA THR A 209 0.78 -10.92 -18.01
C THR A 209 1.04 -12.03 -16.99
N LYS A 210 2.21 -12.67 -17.07
CA LYS A 210 2.67 -13.62 -16.06
C LYS A 210 4.12 -13.35 -15.68
N VAL A 211 4.43 -13.53 -14.40
CA VAL A 211 5.80 -13.50 -13.86
C VAL A 211 6.02 -14.82 -13.14
N LYS A 212 6.96 -15.65 -13.62
CA LYS A 212 7.26 -16.97 -13.00
C LYS A 212 6.01 -17.83 -12.71
N GLY A 213 5.04 -17.81 -13.62
CA GLY A 213 3.78 -18.57 -13.50
C GLY A 213 2.66 -17.85 -12.73
N TYR A 214 2.96 -16.80 -11.96
CA TYR A 214 1.95 -15.98 -11.29
C TYR A 214 1.25 -15.08 -12.29
N ARG A 215 -0.08 -14.98 -12.20
CA ARG A 215 -0.85 -13.99 -12.97
C ARG A 215 -0.51 -12.60 -12.45
N ALA A 216 -0.35 -11.65 -13.36
CA ALA A 216 -0.01 -10.29 -13.02
C ALA A 216 -0.74 -9.30 -13.91
N ILE A 217 -0.79 -8.05 -13.47
CA ILE A 217 -1.21 -6.90 -14.27
C ILE A 217 0.01 -6.01 -14.41
N ILE A 218 0.34 -5.65 -15.65
CA ILE A 218 1.35 -4.62 -15.92
C ILE A 218 0.67 -3.38 -16.48
N GLU A 219 1.04 -2.23 -15.95
CA GLU A 219 0.61 -0.90 -16.36
C GLU A 219 1.85 -0.09 -16.78
N TYR A 220 1.68 0.82 -17.72
CA TYR A 220 2.70 1.77 -18.16
C TYR A 220 2.15 3.19 -18.13
N ASN A 221 2.95 4.12 -17.64
CA ASN A 221 2.68 5.54 -17.70
C ASN A 221 3.97 6.27 -18.08
N GLU A 222 3.89 7.22 -19.02
CA GLU A 222 5.06 7.97 -19.47
C GLU A 222 5.77 8.74 -18.35
N SER A 223 5.04 9.21 -17.33
CA SER A 223 5.62 9.97 -16.21
C SER A 223 6.17 9.10 -15.08
N SER A 224 5.58 7.93 -14.83
CA SER A 224 5.93 7.08 -13.68
C SER A 224 6.51 5.71 -14.06
N GLY A 225 6.67 5.41 -15.35
CA GLY A 225 7.23 4.16 -15.84
C GLY A 225 6.27 2.97 -15.73
N TYR A 226 6.83 1.79 -15.47
CA TYR A 226 6.07 0.54 -15.38
C TYR A 226 5.64 0.25 -13.95
N LYS A 227 4.43 -0.31 -13.79
CA LYS A 227 3.94 -0.87 -12.53
C LYS A 227 3.43 -2.28 -12.78
N LEU A 228 3.96 -3.25 -12.05
CA LEU A 228 3.63 -4.67 -12.17
C LEU A 228 3.08 -5.16 -10.85
N SER A 229 1.80 -5.51 -10.82
CA SER A 229 1.10 -6.03 -9.64
C SER A 229 0.90 -7.53 -9.75
N VAL A 230 1.44 -8.28 -8.79
CA VAL A 230 1.43 -9.74 -8.77
C VAL A 230 0.76 -10.24 -7.48
N PRO A 231 -0.48 -10.75 -7.56
CA PRO A 231 -1.08 -11.52 -6.48
C PRO A 231 -0.21 -12.70 -6.08
N LEU A 232 0.13 -12.79 -4.78
CA LEU A 232 0.87 -13.93 -4.22
C LEU A 232 -0.05 -14.95 -3.54
N GLY A 233 -1.29 -14.57 -3.23
CA GLY A 233 -2.26 -15.44 -2.60
C GLY A 233 -3.63 -14.76 -2.45
N GLN A 234 -4.32 -15.05 -1.34
CA GLN A 234 -5.63 -14.46 -1.07
C GLN A 234 -5.52 -13.06 -0.49
N SER A 235 -4.49 -12.80 0.31
CA SER A 235 -4.36 -11.54 1.05
C SER A 235 -3.12 -10.74 0.70
N SER A 236 -2.15 -11.33 -0.01
CA SER A 236 -0.86 -10.72 -0.30
C SER A 236 -0.65 -10.36 -1.76
N LEU A 237 -0.07 -9.18 -1.96
CA LEU A 237 0.32 -8.61 -3.24
C LEU A 237 1.80 -8.21 -3.19
N ILE A 238 2.52 -8.43 -4.28
CA ILE A 238 3.79 -7.74 -4.55
C ILE A 238 3.60 -6.80 -5.73
N VAL A 239 4.12 -5.58 -5.59
CA VAL A 239 4.09 -4.55 -6.61
C VAL A 239 5.51 -4.13 -6.90
N PHE A 240 5.86 -4.17 -8.18
CA PHE A 240 7.12 -3.66 -8.70
C PHE A 240 6.84 -2.37 -9.46
N GLU A 241 7.60 -1.32 -9.19
CA GLU A 241 7.56 -0.08 -9.93
C GLU A 241 8.94 0.17 -10.55
N GLY A 242 9.00 0.40 -11.86
CA GLY A 242 10.25 0.60 -12.60
C GLY A 242 10.23 1.91 -13.35
N VAL A 243 11.07 2.85 -12.92
CA VAL A 243 11.28 4.15 -13.57
C VAL A 243 12.50 4.09 -14.48
N SER A 244 12.40 4.68 -15.68
CA SER A 244 13.48 4.68 -16.68
C SER A 244 13.92 3.29 -17.15
N PHE A 245 13.01 2.31 -17.17
CA PHE A 245 13.21 1.04 -17.87
C PHE A 245 12.92 1.21 -19.37
N ALA A 246 13.83 0.74 -20.22
CA ALA A 246 13.74 0.95 -21.67
C ALA A 246 12.58 0.18 -22.31
N SER A 247 12.24 -0.99 -21.74
CA SER A 247 11.17 -1.84 -22.26
C SER A 247 10.45 -2.59 -21.16
N GLU A 248 9.24 -3.06 -21.49
CA GLU A 248 8.49 -4.01 -20.67
C GLU A 248 9.31 -5.26 -20.38
N THR A 249 10.06 -5.77 -21.36
CA THR A 249 10.89 -6.97 -21.20
C THR A 249 11.94 -6.78 -20.10
N ASP A 250 12.60 -5.62 -20.07
CA ASP A 250 13.59 -5.31 -19.04
C ASP A 250 12.96 -5.22 -17.65
N MET A 251 11.75 -4.65 -17.56
CA MET A 251 10.97 -4.60 -16.32
C MET A 251 10.59 -6.01 -15.84
N MET A 252 10.15 -6.88 -16.75
CA MET A 252 9.76 -8.25 -16.44
C MET A 252 10.96 -9.08 -15.98
N HIS A 253 12.10 -8.99 -16.66
CA HIS A 253 13.34 -9.66 -16.23
C HIS A 253 13.81 -9.20 -14.85
N ALA A 254 13.65 -7.91 -14.52
CA ALA A 254 13.94 -7.40 -13.18
C ALA A 254 13.05 -8.07 -12.11
N ALA A 255 11.74 -8.15 -12.36
CA ALA A 255 10.80 -8.81 -11.46
C ALA A 255 11.04 -10.33 -11.31
N GLU A 256 11.54 -11.01 -12.35
CA GLU A 256 11.82 -12.45 -12.32
C GLU A 256 12.98 -12.85 -11.39
N THR A 257 13.83 -11.90 -11.01
CA THR A 257 14.91 -12.11 -10.04
C THR A 257 14.38 -12.45 -8.63
N PHE A 258 13.13 -12.10 -8.34
CA PHE A 258 12.53 -12.29 -7.02
C PHE A 258 12.06 -13.73 -6.82
N ASN A 259 12.30 -14.27 -5.62
CA ASN A 259 11.80 -15.58 -5.22
C ASN A 259 10.34 -15.48 -4.74
N LEU A 260 9.40 -15.38 -5.69
CA LEU A 260 7.97 -15.21 -5.39
C LEU A 260 7.41 -16.34 -4.52
N ASP A 261 7.81 -17.59 -4.76
CA ASP A 261 7.38 -18.75 -3.95
C ASP A 261 7.91 -18.67 -2.51
N GLY A 262 9.17 -18.26 -2.34
CA GLY A 262 9.76 -18.02 -1.02
C GLY A 262 9.02 -16.92 -0.26
N ILE A 263 8.74 -15.79 -0.92
CA ILE A 263 7.99 -14.68 -0.34
C ILE A 263 6.58 -15.14 0.05
N LYS A 264 5.85 -15.80 -0.87
CA LYS A 264 4.52 -16.36 -0.63
C LYS A 264 4.52 -17.28 0.61
N LYS A 265 5.51 -18.16 0.72
CA LYS A 265 5.65 -19.10 1.83
C LYS A 265 5.89 -18.37 3.16
N GLU A 266 6.80 -17.40 3.21
CA GLU A 266 7.07 -16.64 4.44
C GLU A 266 5.86 -15.81 4.89
N LEU A 267 5.04 -15.33 3.96
CA LEU A 267 3.79 -14.63 4.25
C LEU A 267 2.64 -15.56 4.69
N GLY A 268 2.82 -16.88 4.62
CA GLY A 268 1.79 -17.85 5.03
C GLY A 268 0.63 -17.99 4.04
N GLU A 269 0.82 -17.62 2.78
CA GLU A 269 -0.21 -17.69 1.74
C GLU A 269 -0.36 -19.11 1.16
N GLN A 270 -1.59 -19.58 0.99
CA GLN A 270 -1.93 -20.91 0.45
C GLN A 270 -2.03 -20.92 -1.07
#